data_AF-X1HZV4-F1
#
_entry.id   AF-X1HZV4-F1
#
_cell.length_a   1.000
_cell.length_b   1.000
_cell.length_c   1.000
_cell.angle_alpha   90.00
_cell.angle_beta   90.00
_cell.angle_gamma   90.00
#
_symmetry.space_group_name_H-M   'P 1'
#
loop_
_entity.id
_entity.type
_entity.pdbx_description
1 polymer ?
#
loop_
_entity_poly.entity_id
_entity_poly.type
_entity_poly.pdbx_seq_one_letter_code
_entity_poly.pdbx_strand_id
1 'polypeptide(L)'
;DLEIIDENVEEIDYDQDYQLVAVSTMTHQAVRAYQICAEFRKRGVHTVVGGIHPSVEPDEAEGFADTVVVGEAESIWPALIRDLREGRPRAVYRATEYPPVEIEQIPTPRYDLLADKGHKMVWLNTSRGCPHDCEFCVATRFFGARNRPKTQEQVCREVESVKSTFPRVLIGFGDNNMFLGRSFSRDLLSRFVDLRFAWVAQSDISIGEDEQFLELLFRAGCRTLFIGFETLNRASLAAIYRGEGGGLKSSYLDRYSEMV
;
A
#
# COMPACT_ATOMS: atom_id res chain seq x y z
N ASP A 1 -12.23 21.27 7.29
CA ASP A 1 -12.57 20.33 6.20
C ASP A 1 -11.35 19.55 5.76
N LEU A 2 -11.53 18.48 4.97
CA LEU A 2 -10.45 17.62 4.49
C LEU A 2 -10.67 17.37 2.99
N GLU A 3 -9.57 17.38 2.24
CA GLU A 3 -9.56 17.11 0.81
C GLU A 3 -8.39 16.16 0.50
N ILE A 4 -8.55 15.31 -0.51
CA ILE A 4 -7.47 14.50 -1.07
C ILE A 4 -7.27 14.96 -2.50
N ILE A 5 -6.03 15.26 -2.89
CA ILE A 5 -5.66 15.63 -4.26
C ILE A 5 -4.79 14.52 -4.83
N ASP A 6 -5.16 13.99 -6.00
CA ASP A 6 -4.37 13.01 -6.73
C ASP A 6 -3.94 13.57 -8.09
N GLU A 7 -2.66 13.93 -8.22
CA GLU A 7 -2.07 14.50 -9.45
C GLU A 7 -2.20 13.60 -10.70
N ASN A 8 -2.61 12.34 -10.56
CA ASN A 8 -2.91 11.49 -11.71
C ASN A 8 -4.22 11.85 -12.41
N VAL A 9 -5.14 12.54 -11.72
CA VAL A 9 -6.51 12.81 -12.23
C VAL A 9 -6.93 14.28 -12.10
N GLU A 10 -6.23 15.07 -11.31
CA GLU A 10 -6.52 16.49 -11.12
C GLU A 10 -5.23 17.31 -10.93
N GLU A 11 -5.32 18.62 -11.05
CA GLU A 11 -4.21 19.54 -10.78
C GLU A 11 -4.28 20.08 -9.34
N ILE A 12 -3.14 20.41 -8.75
CA ILE A 12 -3.08 21.04 -7.42
C ILE A 12 -3.38 22.53 -7.57
N ASP A 13 -4.41 23.01 -6.87
CA ASP A 13 -4.60 24.45 -6.64
C ASP A 13 -3.69 24.90 -5.48
N TYR A 14 -2.57 25.55 -5.83
CA TYR A 14 -1.61 26.03 -4.84
C TYR A 14 -2.08 27.30 -4.11
N ASP A 15 -3.12 27.97 -4.58
CA ASP A 15 -3.59 29.24 -4.02
C ASP A 15 -4.79 29.06 -3.09
N GLN A 16 -5.29 27.83 -2.95
CA GLN A 16 -6.32 27.46 -1.98
C GLN A 16 -5.80 27.58 -0.53
N ASP A 17 -6.69 27.99 0.38
CA ASP A 17 -6.37 28.25 1.80
C ASP A 17 -6.28 26.93 2.60
N TYR A 18 -5.09 26.33 2.60
CA TYR A 18 -4.78 25.15 3.40
C TYR A 18 -4.07 25.52 4.70
N GLN A 19 -4.51 24.94 5.82
CA GLN A 19 -3.84 25.06 7.12
C GLN A 19 -2.71 24.05 7.30
N LEU A 20 -2.79 22.94 6.57
CA LEU A 20 -1.88 21.80 6.63
C LEU A 20 -1.92 21.09 5.29
N VAL A 21 -0.76 20.82 4.70
CA VAL A 21 -0.63 19.95 3.52
C VAL A 21 0.20 18.73 3.88
N ALA A 22 -0.35 17.55 3.63
CA ALA A 22 0.31 16.28 3.90
C ALA A 22 0.51 15.50 2.60
N VAL A 23 1.76 15.18 2.26
CA VAL A 23 2.12 14.49 1.01
C VAL A 23 2.62 13.09 1.34
N SER A 24 1.93 12.07 0.82
CA SER A 24 2.37 10.68 0.87
C SER A 24 3.15 10.34 -0.40
N THR A 25 4.35 9.75 -0.28
CA THR A 25 5.21 9.51 -1.45
C THR A 25 5.96 8.19 -1.42
N MET A 26 6.08 7.58 -2.60
CA MET A 26 7.05 6.52 -2.89
C MET A 26 8.37 7.12 -3.41
N THR A 27 9.44 6.32 -3.49
CA THR A 27 10.78 6.81 -3.87
C THR A 27 10.81 7.46 -5.25
N HIS A 28 10.11 6.89 -6.24
CA HIS A 28 10.06 7.45 -7.59
C HIS A 28 9.27 8.77 -7.68
N GLN A 29 8.49 9.12 -6.65
CA GLN A 29 7.71 10.35 -6.56
C GLN A 29 8.36 11.40 -5.66
N ALA A 30 9.46 11.06 -4.97
CA ALA A 30 10.07 11.88 -3.93
C ALA A 30 10.36 13.32 -4.37
N VAL A 31 11.01 13.48 -5.52
CA VAL A 31 11.34 14.82 -6.07
C VAL A 31 10.08 15.66 -6.28
N ARG A 32 8.99 15.05 -6.78
CA ARG A 32 7.72 15.76 -6.97
C ARG A 32 7.09 16.13 -5.63
N ALA A 33 7.09 15.21 -4.67
CA ALA A 33 6.59 15.47 -3.31
C ALA A 33 7.32 16.66 -2.66
N TYR A 34 8.65 16.73 -2.81
CA TYR A 34 9.45 17.83 -2.28
C TYR A 34 9.14 19.17 -2.95
N GLN A 35 8.88 19.19 -4.26
CA GLN A 35 8.44 20.39 -4.96
C GLN A 35 7.10 20.90 -4.41
N ILE A 36 6.13 20.00 -4.19
CA ILE A 36 4.82 20.34 -3.63
C ILE A 36 4.99 20.93 -2.22
N CYS A 37 5.74 20.25 -1.34
CA CYS A 37 6.01 20.74 0.01
C CYS A 37 6.71 22.11 -0.02
N ALA A 38 7.73 22.30 -0.86
CA ALA A 38 8.43 23.58 -0.97
C ALA A 38 7.51 24.72 -1.43
N GLU A 39 6.60 24.47 -2.38
CA GLU A 39 5.66 25.48 -2.88
C GLU A 39 4.62 25.90 -1.84
N PHE A 40 4.08 24.96 -1.06
CA PHE A 40 3.16 25.28 0.03
C PHE A 40 3.88 25.96 1.21
N ARG A 41 5.11 25.54 1.52
CA ARG A 41 5.93 26.19 2.56
C ARG A 41 6.24 27.65 2.24
N LYS A 42 6.51 27.98 0.96
CA LYS A 42 6.68 29.38 0.50
C LYS A 42 5.44 30.24 0.77
N ARG A 43 4.25 29.62 0.80
CA ARG A 43 2.96 30.26 1.07
C ARG A 43 2.62 30.30 2.57
N GLY A 44 3.51 29.81 3.43
CA GLY A 44 3.31 29.79 4.88
C GLY A 44 2.42 28.66 5.38
N VAL A 45 2.13 27.66 4.55
CA VAL A 45 1.36 26.47 4.94
C VAL A 45 2.30 25.45 5.58
N HIS A 46 1.90 24.87 6.72
CA HIS A 46 2.68 23.80 7.36
C HIS A 46 2.62 22.53 6.51
N THR A 47 3.78 21.97 6.20
CA THR A 47 3.90 20.80 5.33
C THR A 47 4.36 19.55 6.07
N VAL A 48 3.70 18.43 5.78
CA VAL A 48 4.06 17.11 6.28
C VAL A 48 4.38 16.22 5.10
N VAL A 49 5.48 15.46 5.16
CA VAL A 49 5.80 14.43 4.18
C VAL A 49 5.89 13.06 4.85
N GLY A 50 5.32 12.04 4.23
CA GLY A 50 5.30 10.67 4.75
C GLY A 50 5.23 9.62 3.64
N GLY A 51 5.12 8.35 4.03
CA GLY A 51 5.12 7.22 3.10
C GLY A 51 6.44 6.47 3.08
N ILE A 52 6.64 5.63 2.06
CA ILE A 52 7.78 4.72 1.98
C ILE A 52 9.09 5.50 1.94
N HIS A 53 9.19 6.50 1.08
CA HIS A 53 10.47 7.19 0.87
C HIS A 53 10.95 7.98 2.09
N PRO A 54 10.14 8.87 2.71
CA PRO A 54 10.56 9.59 3.91
C PRO A 54 10.83 8.68 5.10
N SER A 55 10.35 7.43 5.07
CA SER A 55 10.63 6.46 6.12
C SER A 55 11.97 5.75 5.96
N VAL A 56 12.47 5.60 4.72
CA VAL A 56 13.79 5.00 4.45
C VAL A 56 14.89 6.05 4.31
N GLU A 57 14.57 7.26 3.83
CA GLU A 57 15.48 8.40 3.67
C GLU A 57 14.93 9.64 4.41
N PRO A 58 14.77 9.60 5.75
CA PRO A 58 14.19 10.72 6.52
C PRO A 58 15.04 11.99 6.46
N ASP A 59 16.37 11.85 6.56
CA ASP A 59 17.30 12.98 6.59
C ASP A 59 17.23 13.81 5.30
N GLU A 60 17.00 13.15 4.16
CA GLU A 60 16.75 13.83 2.88
C GLU A 60 15.42 14.58 2.92
N ALA A 61 14.34 13.92 3.35
CA ALA A 61 13.00 14.48 3.38
C ALA A 61 12.85 15.69 4.33
N GLU A 62 13.61 15.71 5.45
CA GLU A 62 13.64 16.83 6.40
C GLU A 62 14.09 18.15 5.75
N GLY A 63 14.85 18.10 4.66
CA GLY A 63 15.25 19.31 3.91
C GLY A 63 14.09 20.02 3.20
N PHE A 64 12.97 19.32 2.95
CA PHE A 64 11.94 19.77 2.02
C PHE A 64 10.54 19.94 2.64
N ALA A 65 10.30 19.47 3.87
CA ALA A 65 9.04 19.62 4.58
C ALA A 65 9.26 20.12 6.02
N ASP A 66 8.23 20.69 6.64
CA ASP A 66 8.30 21.14 8.04
C ASP A 66 8.25 19.97 9.04
N THR A 67 7.59 18.89 8.64
CA THR A 67 7.47 17.66 9.44
C THR A 67 7.61 16.42 8.57
N VAL A 68 8.43 15.46 9.01
CA VAL A 68 8.57 14.13 8.41
C VAL A 68 7.88 13.08 9.27
N VAL A 69 7.06 12.23 8.65
CA VAL A 69 6.43 11.06 9.28
C VAL A 69 7.12 9.79 8.81
N VAL A 70 7.74 9.08 9.76
CA VAL A 70 8.47 7.83 9.51
C VAL A 70 7.71 6.63 10.08
N GLY A 71 7.29 5.73 9.18
CA GLY A 71 6.50 4.55 9.48
C GLY A 71 5.01 4.71 9.14
N GLU A 72 4.19 3.82 9.68
CA GLU A 72 2.74 3.83 9.46
C GLU A 72 2.11 5.02 10.21
N ALA A 73 1.47 5.92 9.45
CA ALA A 73 1.01 7.21 9.97
C ALA A 73 -0.12 7.06 11.00
N GLU A 74 -0.91 5.98 10.99
CA GLU A 74 -2.05 5.81 11.90
C GLU A 74 -1.68 5.86 13.38
N SER A 75 -0.47 5.41 13.75
CA SER A 75 0.03 5.47 15.14
C SER A 75 0.58 6.84 15.53
N ILE A 76 0.93 7.65 14.54
CA ILE A 76 1.62 8.94 14.69
C ILE A 76 0.64 10.10 14.61
N TRP A 77 -0.33 10.01 13.70
CA TRP A 77 -1.21 11.09 13.29
C TRP A 77 -1.91 11.80 14.46
N PRO A 78 -2.47 11.09 15.47
CA PRO A 78 -3.10 11.75 16.60
C PRO A 78 -2.16 12.67 17.39
N ALA A 79 -0.91 12.24 17.59
CA ALA A 79 0.09 13.02 18.31
C ALA A 79 0.57 14.23 17.49
N LEU A 80 0.78 14.04 16.18
CA LEU A 80 1.15 15.10 15.25
C LEU A 80 0.07 16.19 15.21
N ILE A 81 -1.19 15.83 15.01
CA ILE A 81 -2.30 16.80 14.94
C ILE A 81 -2.47 17.57 16.26
N ARG A 82 -2.31 16.90 17.42
CA ARG A 82 -2.34 17.58 18.72
C ARG A 82 -1.21 18.60 18.83
N ASP A 83 0.01 18.20 18.52
CA ASP A 83 1.19 19.07 18.64
C ASP A 83 1.11 20.27 17.67
N LEU A 84 0.54 20.08 16.46
CA LEU A 84 0.22 21.17 15.53
C LEU A 84 -0.77 22.17 16.11
N ARG A 85 -1.88 21.69 16.70
CA ARG A 85 -2.89 22.56 17.33
C ARG A 85 -2.35 23.37 18.49
N GLU A 86 -1.35 22.83 19.19
CA GLU A 86 -0.66 23.50 20.29
C GLU A 86 0.49 24.42 19.81
N GLY A 87 0.71 24.55 18.51
CA GLY A 87 1.77 25.39 17.93
C GLY A 87 3.19 24.87 18.20
N ARG A 88 3.33 23.57 18.48
CA ARG A 88 4.61 22.91 18.81
C ARG A 88 4.85 21.62 18.01
N PRO A 89 4.68 21.62 16.67
CA PRO A 89 4.99 20.46 15.86
C PRO A 89 6.48 20.10 15.95
N ARG A 90 6.80 18.82 15.86
CA ARG A 90 8.17 18.33 15.75
C ARG A 90 8.59 18.23 14.29
N ALA A 91 9.89 18.36 14.03
CA ALA A 91 10.45 18.13 12.72
C ALA A 91 10.27 16.67 12.26
N VAL A 92 10.33 15.71 13.20
CA VAL A 92 10.21 14.28 12.88
C VAL A 92 9.27 13.59 13.87
N TYR A 93 8.37 12.79 13.33
CA TYR A 93 7.60 11.80 14.09
C TYR A 93 7.92 10.41 13.57
N ARG A 94 8.27 9.50 14.48
CA ARG A 94 8.67 8.14 14.14
C ARG A 94 7.82 7.13 14.89
N ALA A 95 7.34 6.12 14.18
CA ALA A 95 6.75 4.94 14.79
C ALA A 95 7.87 4.14 15.48
N THR A 96 7.79 4.01 16.81
CA THR A 96 8.84 3.35 17.61
C THR A 96 8.52 1.91 17.98
N GLU A 97 7.28 1.47 17.79
CA GLU A 97 6.80 0.12 18.12
C GLU A 97 6.53 -0.70 16.86
N TYR A 98 6.60 -2.04 16.99
CA TYR A 98 6.26 -2.96 15.91
C TYR A 98 5.32 -4.09 16.41
N PRO A 99 4.15 -4.29 15.79
CA PRO A 99 3.57 -3.40 14.77
C PRO A 99 3.24 -2.03 15.38
N PRO A 100 3.32 -0.94 14.60
CA PRO A 100 3.05 0.40 15.13
C PRO A 100 1.56 0.64 15.39
N VAL A 101 0.70 -0.11 14.69
CA VAL A 101 -0.76 -0.08 14.85
C VAL A 101 -1.31 -1.49 14.61
N GLU A 102 -2.30 -1.88 15.42
CA GLU A 102 -3.07 -3.10 15.19
C GLU A 102 -4.01 -2.90 14.00
N ILE A 103 -4.00 -3.83 13.05
CA ILE A 103 -4.66 -3.62 11.75
C ILE A 103 -6.19 -3.53 11.88
N GLU A 104 -6.76 -4.14 12.92
CA GLU A 104 -8.17 -4.08 13.27
C GLU A 104 -8.61 -2.69 13.75
N GLN A 105 -7.66 -1.85 14.20
CA GLN A 105 -7.92 -0.48 14.66
C GLN A 105 -7.87 0.54 13.52
N ILE A 106 -7.36 0.15 12.34
CA ILE A 106 -7.31 1.04 11.18
C ILE A 106 -8.74 1.26 10.66
N PRO A 107 -9.21 2.52 10.58
CA PRO A 107 -10.54 2.82 10.08
C PRO A 107 -10.65 2.54 8.59
N THR A 108 -11.88 2.32 8.12
CA THR A 108 -12.19 2.26 6.69
C THR A 108 -11.73 3.57 6.02
N PRO A 109 -10.95 3.52 4.92
CA PRO A 109 -10.54 4.71 4.20
C PRO A 109 -11.74 5.54 3.73
N ARG A 110 -11.56 6.87 3.69
CA ARG A 110 -12.58 7.82 3.25
C ARG A 110 -12.67 7.90 1.73
N TYR A 111 -13.15 6.81 1.11
CA TYR A 111 -13.32 6.69 -0.34
C TYR A 111 -14.23 7.77 -0.94
N ASP A 112 -15.13 8.33 -0.15
CA ASP A 112 -15.99 9.46 -0.52
C ASP A 112 -15.18 10.71 -0.89
N LEU A 113 -13.98 10.90 -0.33
CA LEU A 113 -13.08 12.01 -0.72
C LEU A 113 -12.47 11.83 -2.11
N LEU A 114 -12.56 10.62 -2.66
CA LEU A 114 -12.10 10.31 -4.02
C LEU A 114 -13.25 10.35 -5.04
N ALA A 115 -14.50 10.56 -4.60
CA ALA A 115 -15.67 10.56 -5.47
C ALA A 115 -15.57 11.64 -6.55
N ASP A 116 -16.12 11.35 -7.74
CA ASP A 116 -16.19 12.26 -8.88
C ASP A 116 -14.86 12.75 -9.50
N LYS A 117 -13.70 12.33 -8.96
CA LYS A 117 -12.36 12.64 -9.50
C LYS A 117 -11.96 11.80 -10.72
N GLY A 118 -12.84 10.93 -11.22
CA GLY A 118 -12.62 10.19 -12.46
C GLY A 118 -11.74 8.93 -12.37
N HIS A 119 -11.40 8.47 -11.16
CA HIS A 119 -10.62 7.24 -10.95
C HIS A 119 -11.24 6.03 -11.66
N LYS A 120 -10.42 5.31 -12.44
CA LYS A 120 -10.80 4.05 -13.11
C LYS A 120 -10.49 2.81 -12.28
N MET A 121 -9.59 2.96 -11.31
CA MET A 121 -9.18 1.92 -10.39
C MET A 121 -9.00 2.53 -9.00
N VAL A 122 -9.47 1.83 -7.97
CA VAL A 122 -9.31 2.21 -6.56
C VAL A 122 -8.58 1.09 -5.83
N TRP A 123 -7.57 1.48 -5.04
CA TRP A 123 -6.69 0.54 -4.36
C TRP A 123 -7.13 0.27 -2.92
N LEU A 124 -7.06 -1.01 -2.54
CA LEU A 124 -7.33 -1.55 -1.21
C LEU A 124 -6.14 -2.42 -0.78
N ASN A 125 -6.03 -2.68 0.52
CA ASN A 125 -5.11 -3.68 1.04
C ASN A 125 -5.89 -4.67 1.91
N THR A 126 -5.61 -5.96 1.75
CA THR A 126 -6.12 -7.02 2.63
C THR A 126 -5.22 -7.25 3.84
N SER A 127 -3.93 -6.92 3.73
CA SER A 127 -2.94 -7.06 4.80
C SER A 127 -1.81 -6.04 4.70
N ARG A 128 -0.99 -5.96 5.75
CA ARG A 128 0.31 -5.28 5.76
C ARG A 128 1.41 -6.25 6.17
N GLY A 129 2.59 -6.10 5.58
CA GLY A 129 3.76 -6.94 5.84
C GLY A 129 3.84 -8.16 4.93
N CYS A 130 5.07 -8.66 4.71
CA CYS A 130 5.32 -9.82 3.85
C CYS A 130 6.51 -10.63 4.38
N PRO A 131 6.34 -11.94 4.65
CA PRO A 131 7.39 -12.79 5.23
C PRO A 131 8.42 -13.23 4.20
N HIS A 132 8.19 -13.01 2.90
CA HIS A 132 9.11 -13.43 1.84
C HIS A 132 10.47 -12.73 1.93
N ASP A 133 10.55 -11.54 2.52
CA ASP A 133 11.80 -10.79 2.75
C ASP A 133 12.77 -10.77 1.55
N CYS A 134 12.22 -10.53 0.35
CA CYS A 134 13.01 -10.39 -0.87
C CYS A 134 13.99 -9.22 -0.71
N GLU A 135 15.26 -9.44 -1.05
CA GLU A 135 16.38 -8.53 -0.82
C GLU A 135 16.15 -7.14 -1.43
N PHE A 136 15.61 -7.10 -2.65
CA PHE A 136 15.28 -5.88 -3.39
C PHE A 136 13.99 -5.18 -2.90
N CYS A 137 13.17 -5.85 -2.08
CA CYS A 137 11.83 -5.38 -1.78
C CYS A 137 11.79 -4.51 -0.52
N VAL A 138 11.35 -3.26 -0.69
CA VAL A 138 11.18 -2.31 0.43
C VAL A 138 10.03 -2.69 1.36
N ALA A 139 9.07 -3.48 0.89
CA ALA A 139 7.84 -3.77 1.63
C ALA A 139 8.08 -4.40 3.00
N THR A 140 8.96 -5.40 3.08
CA THR A 140 9.31 -6.05 4.35
C THR A 140 10.08 -5.11 5.27
N ARG A 141 10.88 -4.19 4.72
CA ARG A 141 11.59 -3.17 5.52
C ARG A 141 10.65 -2.12 6.10
N PHE A 142 9.60 -1.75 5.35
CA PHE A 142 8.63 -0.74 5.77
C PHE A 142 7.51 -1.32 6.65
N PHE A 143 6.80 -2.36 6.19
CA PHE A 143 5.66 -2.95 6.89
C PHE A 143 6.01 -4.11 7.83
N GLY A 144 7.27 -4.57 7.78
CA GLY A 144 7.78 -5.72 8.53
C GLY A 144 7.50 -7.08 7.90
N ALA A 145 8.14 -8.12 8.45
CA ALA A 145 8.08 -9.49 7.94
C ALA A 145 6.81 -10.25 8.37
N ARG A 146 6.13 -9.79 9.42
CA ARG A 146 4.89 -10.42 9.89
C ARG A 146 3.73 -9.97 9.00
N ASN A 147 3.06 -10.91 8.34
CA ASN A 147 1.79 -10.65 7.67
C ASN A 147 0.72 -10.33 8.72
N ARG A 148 0.11 -9.15 8.61
CA ARG A 148 -1.00 -8.67 9.45
C ARG A 148 -2.23 -8.54 8.56
N PRO A 149 -3.10 -9.56 8.49
CA PRO A 149 -4.32 -9.50 7.68
C PRO A 149 -5.42 -8.70 8.40
N LYS A 150 -6.19 -7.93 7.64
CA LYS A 150 -7.49 -7.41 8.09
C LYS A 150 -8.46 -8.56 8.32
N THR A 151 -9.53 -8.34 9.08
CA THR A 151 -10.64 -9.29 9.12
C THR A 151 -11.38 -9.34 7.78
N GLN A 152 -12.07 -10.44 7.48
CA GLN A 152 -12.89 -10.52 6.27
C GLN A 152 -13.97 -9.42 6.25
N GLU A 153 -14.51 -9.07 7.41
CA GLU A 153 -15.51 -8.02 7.57
C GLU A 153 -14.96 -6.63 7.23
N GLN A 154 -13.73 -6.32 7.64
CA GLN A 154 -13.07 -5.06 7.28
C GLN A 154 -12.89 -4.96 5.76
N VAL A 155 -12.39 -6.02 5.12
CA VAL A 155 -12.17 -6.03 3.66
C VAL A 155 -13.50 -5.94 2.90
N CYS A 156 -14.52 -6.71 3.30
CA CYS A 156 -15.84 -6.64 2.67
C CYS A 156 -16.46 -5.26 2.80
N ARG A 157 -16.36 -4.61 3.97
CA ARG A 157 -16.86 -3.25 4.19
C ARG A 157 -16.16 -2.23 3.30
N GLU A 158 -14.84 -2.34 3.12
CA GLU A 158 -14.09 -1.47 2.22
C GLU A 158 -14.51 -1.68 0.75
N VAL A 159 -14.65 -2.93 0.31
CA VAL A 159 -15.15 -3.25 -1.04
C VAL A 159 -16.55 -2.68 -1.25
N GLU A 160 -17.46 -2.84 -0.30
CA GLU A 160 -18.81 -2.30 -0.37
C GLU A 160 -18.81 -0.76 -0.44
N SER A 161 -17.97 -0.11 0.37
CA SER A 161 -17.80 1.35 0.35
C SER A 161 -17.25 1.86 -0.99
N VAL A 162 -16.30 1.17 -1.60
CA VAL A 162 -15.81 1.53 -2.93
C VAL A 162 -16.90 1.31 -3.98
N LYS A 163 -17.61 0.19 -3.93
CA LYS A 163 -18.70 -0.10 -4.88
C LYS A 163 -19.85 0.90 -4.80
N SER A 164 -20.19 1.38 -3.60
CA SER A 164 -21.25 2.39 -3.43
C SER A 164 -20.81 3.77 -3.92
N THR A 165 -19.53 4.09 -3.78
CA THR A 165 -18.96 5.39 -4.17
C THR A 165 -18.65 5.45 -5.67
N PHE A 166 -18.19 4.35 -6.25
CA PHE A 166 -17.71 4.29 -7.63
C PHE A 166 -18.42 3.19 -8.44
N PRO A 167 -19.51 3.53 -9.14
CA PRO A 167 -20.16 2.59 -10.05
C PRO A 167 -19.18 2.10 -11.14
N ARG A 168 -18.93 0.79 -11.19
CA ARG A 168 -18.11 0.09 -12.22
C ARG A 168 -16.60 0.38 -12.18
N VAL A 169 -16.06 0.81 -11.04
CA VAL A 169 -14.61 0.92 -10.88
C VAL A 169 -13.95 -0.47 -10.79
N LEU A 170 -12.71 -0.57 -11.25
CA LEU A 170 -11.87 -1.73 -10.97
C LEU A 170 -11.30 -1.62 -9.56
N ILE A 171 -11.36 -2.69 -8.76
CA ILE A 171 -10.70 -2.72 -7.45
C ILE A 171 -9.31 -3.34 -7.60
N GLY A 172 -8.28 -2.63 -7.15
CA GLY A 172 -6.91 -3.17 -7.08
C GLY A 172 -6.56 -3.54 -5.64
N PHE A 173 -6.08 -4.75 -5.40
CA PHE A 173 -5.45 -5.11 -4.13
C PHE A 173 -3.95 -4.85 -4.21
N GLY A 174 -3.51 -3.83 -3.50
CA GLY A 174 -2.12 -3.34 -3.46
C GLY A 174 -1.24 -4.11 -2.47
N ASP A 175 -1.69 -5.27 -1.99
CA ASP A 175 -0.92 -6.17 -1.15
C ASP A 175 0.37 -6.60 -1.87
N ASN A 176 1.47 -6.67 -1.14
CA ASN A 176 2.74 -7.20 -1.69
C ASN A 176 2.59 -8.65 -2.15
N ASN A 177 1.71 -9.39 -1.49
CA ASN A 177 1.21 -10.69 -1.90
C ASN A 177 -0.11 -10.95 -1.18
N MET A 178 -1.21 -10.99 -1.92
CA MET A 178 -2.55 -11.11 -1.35
C MET A 178 -2.81 -12.49 -0.72
N PHE A 179 -2.09 -13.55 -1.14
CA PHE A 179 -2.44 -14.94 -0.85
C PHE A 179 -1.48 -15.65 0.12
N LEU A 180 -0.76 -14.90 0.96
CA LEU A 180 0.17 -15.44 1.96
C LEU A 180 -0.50 -16.38 2.97
N GLY A 181 -1.80 -16.22 3.23
CA GLY A 181 -2.61 -17.13 4.06
C GLY A 181 -3.69 -17.82 3.26
N ARG A 182 -3.45 -19.05 2.79
CA ARG A 182 -4.36 -19.77 1.87
C ARG A 182 -5.76 -19.99 2.45
N SER A 183 -5.88 -20.38 3.71
CA SER A 183 -7.20 -20.54 4.36
C SER A 183 -7.97 -19.23 4.41
N PHE A 184 -7.35 -18.18 4.97
CA PHE A 184 -7.93 -16.84 5.03
C PHE A 184 -8.36 -16.35 3.65
N SER A 185 -7.53 -16.57 2.63
CA SER A 185 -7.81 -16.18 1.25
C SER A 185 -9.02 -16.92 0.68
N ARG A 186 -9.15 -18.24 0.92
CA ARG A 186 -10.33 -19.01 0.48
C ARG A 186 -11.61 -18.49 1.12
N ASP A 187 -11.57 -18.18 2.41
CA ASP A 187 -12.72 -17.66 3.15
C ASP A 187 -13.12 -16.27 2.61
N LEU A 188 -12.14 -15.39 2.39
CA LEU A 188 -12.36 -14.06 1.82
C LEU A 188 -12.91 -14.13 0.39
N LEU A 189 -12.32 -14.96 -0.48
CA LEU A 189 -12.77 -15.14 -1.85
C LEU A 189 -14.20 -15.68 -1.93
N SER A 190 -14.59 -16.55 -1.00
CA SER A 190 -15.96 -17.03 -0.90
C SER A 190 -16.96 -15.89 -0.69
N ARG A 191 -16.59 -14.88 0.13
CA ARG A 191 -17.39 -13.66 0.30
C ARG A 191 -17.39 -12.78 -0.95
N PHE A 192 -16.27 -12.70 -1.67
CA PHE A 192 -16.15 -11.90 -2.89
C PHE A 192 -17.05 -12.40 -4.03
N VAL A 193 -17.28 -13.72 -4.13
CA VAL A 193 -18.23 -14.30 -5.10
C VAL A 193 -19.61 -13.65 -4.97
N ASP A 194 -20.08 -13.44 -3.75
CA ASP A 194 -21.39 -12.83 -3.49
C ASP A 194 -21.40 -11.32 -3.77
N LEU A 195 -20.26 -10.66 -3.58
CA LEU A 195 -20.12 -9.22 -3.80
C LEU A 195 -20.06 -8.82 -5.28
N ARG A 196 -19.77 -9.73 -6.21
CA ARG A 196 -19.83 -9.49 -7.68
C ARG A 196 -19.16 -8.19 -8.14
N PHE A 197 -17.84 -8.17 -8.13
CA PHE A 197 -17.03 -7.04 -8.61
C PHE A 197 -15.81 -7.55 -9.37
N ALA A 198 -15.22 -6.70 -10.22
CA ALA A 198 -13.98 -7.03 -10.92
C ALA A 198 -12.80 -6.49 -10.11
N TRP A 199 -11.74 -7.29 -9.99
CA TRP A 199 -10.55 -6.87 -9.27
C TRP A 199 -9.26 -7.46 -9.82
N VAL A 200 -8.16 -6.84 -9.42
CA VAL A 200 -6.79 -7.25 -9.73
C VAL A 200 -5.97 -7.36 -8.45
N ALA A 201 -4.97 -8.23 -8.45
CA ALA A 201 -4.09 -8.39 -7.30
C ALA A 201 -2.69 -8.84 -7.70
N GLN A 202 -1.80 -8.89 -6.72
CA GLN A 202 -0.43 -9.38 -6.89
C GLN A 202 -0.23 -10.67 -6.09
N SER A 203 0.55 -11.60 -6.63
CA SER A 203 0.96 -12.81 -5.94
C SER A 203 2.33 -13.32 -6.40
N ASP A 204 2.82 -14.35 -5.72
CA ASP A 204 3.97 -15.12 -6.14
C ASP A 204 3.55 -16.31 -7.01
N ILE A 205 4.54 -16.99 -7.58
CA ILE A 205 4.35 -18.09 -8.54
C ILE A 205 3.62 -19.30 -7.96
N SER A 206 3.60 -19.50 -6.63
CA SER A 206 2.92 -20.64 -6.00
C SER A 206 1.41 -20.66 -6.26
N ILE A 207 0.83 -19.54 -6.72
CA ILE A 207 -0.57 -19.47 -7.11
C ILE A 207 -0.94 -20.48 -8.20
N GLY A 208 0.00 -20.85 -9.06
CA GLY A 208 -0.19 -21.80 -10.15
C GLY A 208 -0.36 -23.26 -9.71
N GLU A 209 -0.06 -23.59 -8.46
CA GLU A 209 -0.08 -24.98 -7.97
C GLU A 209 -1.47 -25.51 -7.61
N ASP A 210 -2.46 -24.63 -7.54
CA ASP A 210 -3.79 -24.95 -7.01
C ASP A 210 -4.87 -24.50 -8.00
N GLU A 211 -5.20 -25.39 -8.93
CA GLU A 211 -6.20 -25.14 -9.98
C GLU A 211 -7.57 -24.79 -9.40
N GLN A 212 -7.98 -25.43 -8.30
CA GLN A 212 -9.24 -25.12 -7.63
C GLN A 212 -9.22 -23.72 -7.01
N PHE A 213 -8.07 -23.27 -6.49
CA PHE A 213 -7.92 -21.90 -6.02
C PHE A 213 -7.97 -20.88 -7.18
N LEU A 214 -7.37 -21.19 -8.33
CA LEU A 214 -7.47 -20.37 -9.54
C LEU A 214 -8.92 -20.27 -10.05
N GLU A 215 -9.67 -21.37 -10.04
CA GLU A 215 -11.10 -21.35 -10.38
C GLU A 215 -11.89 -20.47 -9.40
N LEU A 216 -11.61 -20.59 -8.10
CA LEU A 216 -12.23 -19.75 -7.07
C LEU A 216 -11.90 -18.27 -7.30
N LEU A 217 -10.66 -17.92 -7.63
CA LEU A 217 -10.26 -16.54 -7.97
C LEU A 217 -11.10 -15.98 -9.12
N PHE A 218 -11.22 -16.74 -10.21
CA PHE A 218 -11.99 -16.33 -11.37
C PHE A 218 -13.46 -16.08 -11.02
N ARG A 219 -14.08 -17.03 -10.28
CA ARG A 219 -15.46 -16.93 -9.79
C ARG A 219 -15.66 -15.76 -8.83
N ALA A 220 -14.67 -15.47 -7.99
CA ALA A 220 -14.66 -14.36 -7.05
C ALA A 220 -14.44 -12.99 -7.72
N GLY A 221 -14.22 -12.94 -9.04
CA GLY A 221 -14.11 -11.69 -9.79
C GLY A 221 -12.70 -11.23 -10.13
N CYS A 222 -11.68 -12.04 -9.85
CA CYS A 222 -10.30 -11.74 -10.24
C CYS A 222 -10.20 -11.70 -11.78
N ARG A 223 -9.63 -10.64 -12.33
CA ARG A 223 -9.43 -10.47 -13.78
C ARG A 223 -7.97 -10.39 -14.19
N THR A 224 -7.10 -9.96 -13.29
CA THR A 224 -5.66 -9.90 -13.54
C THR A 224 -4.90 -10.25 -12.27
N LEU A 225 -3.87 -11.09 -12.42
CA LEU A 225 -2.87 -11.32 -11.39
C LEU A 225 -1.50 -10.87 -11.90
N PHE A 226 -0.84 -10.01 -11.12
CA PHE A 226 0.57 -9.72 -11.31
C PHE A 226 1.38 -10.77 -10.57
N ILE A 227 2.14 -11.57 -11.32
CA ILE A 227 2.94 -12.68 -10.77
C ILE A 227 4.42 -12.29 -10.79
N GLY A 228 5.03 -12.24 -9.60
CA GLY A 228 6.46 -11.94 -9.48
C GLY A 228 7.33 -13.15 -9.82
N PHE A 229 7.68 -13.33 -11.09
CA PHE A 229 8.67 -14.34 -11.53
C PHE A 229 10.12 -13.91 -11.25
N GLU A 230 10.38 -12.60 -11.37
CA GLU A 230 11.66 -11.90 -11.22
C GLU A 230 12.75 -12.23 -12.24
N THR A 231 13.15 -13.51 -12.37
CA THR A 231 14.24 -13.90 -13.27
C THR A 231 14.23 -15.40 -13.57
N LEU A 232 14.72 -15.77 -14.76
CA LEU A 232 15.00 -17.16 -15.14
C LEU A 232 16.42 -17.61 -14.75
N ASN A 233 17.28 -16.69 -14.29
CA ASN A 233 18.64 -17.03 -13.89
C ASN A 233 18.64 -17.67 -12.49
N ARG A 234 19.01 -18.95 -12.40
CA ARG A 234 19.04 -19.71 -11.13
C ARG A 234 19.86 -19.04 -10.03
N ALA A 235 21.03 -18.50 -10.36
CA ALA A 235 21.91 -17.86 -9.38
C ALA A 235 21.28 -16.56 -8.85
N SER A 236 20.74 -15.73 -9.74
CA SER A 236 20.03 -14.51 -9.34
C SER A 236 18.79 -14.83 -8.51
N LEU A 237 18.00 -15.82 -8.90
CA LEU A 237 16.79 -16.25 -8.20
C LEU A 237 17.09 -16.78 -6.79
N ALA A 238 18.17 -17.53 -6.63
CA ALA A 238 18.63 -18.01 -5.33
C ALA A 238 19.06 -16.87 -4.39
N ALA A 239 19.53 -15.74 -4.94
CA ALA A 239 19.93 -14.56 -4.18
C ALA A 239 18.78 -13.61 -3.84
N ILE A 240 17.57 -13.84 -4.35
CA ILE A 240 16.42 -12.94 -4.10
C ILE A 240 16.02 -12.92 -2.63
N TYR A 241 16.09 -14.04 -1.93
CA TYR A 241 15.62 -14.13 -0.56
C TYR A 241 16.79 -13.84 0.39
N ARG A 242 16.56 -13.00 1.41
CA ARG A 242 17.58 -12.80 2.44
C ARG A 242 17.74 -14.08 3.26
N GLY A 243 18.95 -14.65 3.28
CA GLY A 243 19.29 -15.89 3.98
C GLY A 243 19.91 -16.95 3.05
N GLU A 244 20.38 -18.06 3.62
CA GLU A 244 20.95 -19.17 2.85
C GLU A 244 19.87 -20.17 2.41
N GLY A 245 19.99 -20.76 1.20
CA GLY A 245 19.26 -22.00 0.85
C GLY A 245 18.28 -21.97 -0.33
N GLY A 246 18.15 -20.87 -1.07
CA GLY A 246 17.21 -20.77 -2.19
C GLY A 246 15.75 -20.70 -1.70
N GLY A 247 15.04 -19.64 -2.05
CA GLY A 247 13.68 -19.44 -1.55
C GLY A 247 12.59 -20.01 -2.46
N LEU A 248 11.34 -19.70 -2.10
CA LEU A 248 10.13 -20.21 -2.75
C LEU A 248 10.21 -20.22 -4.28
N LYS A 249 10.64 -19.13 -4.92
CA LYS A 249 10.68 -19.07 -6.40
C LYS A 249 11.70 -20.02 -7.02
N SER A 250 12.83 -20.29 -6.35
CA SER A 250 13.86 -21.21 -6.86
C SER A 250 13.36 -22.64 -6.99
N SER A 251 12.41 -23.07 -6.16
CA SER A 251 11.82 -24.41 -6.28
C SER A 251 10.87 -24.57 -7.47
N TYR A 252 10.47 -23.46 -8.11
CA TYR A 252 9.61 -23.48 -9.30
C TYR A 252 10.36 -23.25 -10.61
N LEU A 253 11.66 -22.89 -10.57
CA LEU A 253 12.41 -22.44 -11.74
C LEU A 253 12.33 -23.40 -12.93
N ASP A 254 12.60 -24.68 -12.69
CA ASP A 254 12.62 -25.67 -13.77
C ASP A 254 11.28 -25.73 -14.50
N ARG A 255 10.17 -25.65 -13.75
CA ARG A 255 8.82 -25.76 -14.31
C ARG A 255 8.40 -24.57 -15.17
N TYR A 256 8.76 -23.34 -14.81
CA TYR A 256 8.40 -22.18 -15.63
C TYR A 256 9.45 -21.83 -16.68
N SER A 257 10.70 -22.30 -16.55
CA SER A 257 11.70 -22.15 -17.62
C SER A 257 11.30 -22.88 -18.90
N GLU A 258 10.44 -23.90 -18.82
CA GLU A 258 9.85 -24.58 -19.97
C GLU A 258 8.77 -23.75 -20.69
N MET A 259 8.28 -22.66 -20.07
CA MET A 259 7.20 -21.82 -20.61
C MET A 259 7.71 -20.59 -21.38
N VAL A 260 9.02 -20.29 -21.32
CA VAL A 260 9.66 -19.11 -21.96
C VAL A 260 10.65 -19.58 -23.01
#